data_AF-A0A929VB70-F1
#
_entry.id   AF-A0A929VB70-F1
#
_cell.length_a   1.000
_cell.length_b   1.000
_cell.length_c   1.000
_cell.angle_alpha   90.00
_cell.angle_beta   90.00
_cell.angle_gamma   90.00
#
_symmetry.space_group_name_H-M   'P 1'
#
loop_
_entity.id
_entity.type
_entity.pdbx_description
1 polymer ?
#
loop_
_entity_poly.entity_id
_entity_poly.type
_entity_poly.pdbx_seq_one_letter_code
_entity_poly.pdbx_strand_id
1 'polypeptide(L)'
;MFFSYLKADFLKTKHLSVRMAHLLISIVTPLIFIAYDSYAPWDDYVKIDLYYQVIGMALPFLIGLFCAILSEQEQSAGCFQMMLMSPKKVVPFLSKLLLLLMFCAGALLVASLLFGVAFRFGLHGKVVDLAFYPMAALVMFVSSIPLYLLHLYLSFDSNKGVSIALGIVESVLSALFLTGLGESVWKYVPLVWPARAVATFFAAYNGEMTACVELKQVACIGFFVITIGTIIYLFWACRWEGSRIAD
;
A
#
# COMPACT_ATOMS: atom_id res chain seq x y z
N MET A 1 21.16 7.18 -15.52
CA MET A 1 21.49 5.96 -14.77
C MET A 1 20.28 5.40 -14.01
N PHE A 2 19.66 6.14 -13.09
CA PHE A 2 18.48 5.66 -12.32
C PHE A 2 17.31 5.19 -13.20
N PHE A 3 16.89 5.97 -14.20
CA PHE A 3 15.83 5.58 -15.15
C PHE A 3 16.10 4.26 -15.88
N SER A 4 17.37 3.93 -16.13
CA SER A 4 17.75 2.66 -16.75
C SER A 4 17.49 1.48 -15.82
N TYR A 5 17.74 1.63 -14.51
CA TYR A 5 17.37 0.64 -13.50
C TYR A 5 15.86 0.48 -13.39
N LEU A 6 15.12 1.59 -13.36
CA LEU A 6 13.66 1.56 -13.30
C LEU A 6 13.04 0.84 -14.52
N LYS A 7 13.57 1.12 -15.71
CA LYS A 7 13.16 0.43 -16.94
C LYS A 7 13.50 -1.06 -16.88
N ALA A 8 14.70 -1.41 -16.39
CA ALA A 8 15.11 -2.80 -16.25
C ALA A 8 14.22 -3.55 -15.25
N ASP A 9 13.94 -2.97 -14.07
CA ASP A 9 13.05 -3.57 -13.06
C ASP A 9 11.62 -3.68 -13.60
N PHE A 10 11.11 -2.67 -14.31
CA PHE A 10 9.80 -2.78 -14.96
C PHE A 10 9.76 -3.95 -15.97
N LEU A 11 10.81 -4.12 -16.78
CA LEU A 11 10.90 -5.25 -17.72
C LEU A 11 10.98 -6.61 -16.99
N LYS A 12 11.71 -6.68 -15.88
CA LYS A 12 11.77 -7.90 -15.03
C LYS A 12 10.39 -8.30 -14.51
N THR A 13 9.52 -7.33 -14.22
CA THR A 13 8.14 -7.63 -13.77
C THR A 13 7.20 -8.17 -14.84
N LYS A 14 7.60 -8.20 -16.13
CA LYS A 14 6.75 -8.67 -17.23
C LYS A 14 6.25 -10.10 -17.03
N HIS A 15 7.09 -10.96 -16.46
CA HIS A 15 6.80 -12.38 -16.22
C HIS A 15 6.47 -12.69 -14.75
N LEU A 16 6.46 -11.66 -13.88
CA LEU A 16 6.07 -11.80 -12.49
C LEU A 16 4.54 -11.66 -12.36
N SER A 17 3.97 -12.39 -11.41
CA SER A 17 2.56 -12.27 -11.04
C SER A 17 2.18 -10.87 -10.56
N VAL A 18 3.15 -10.08 -10.09
CA VAL A 18 2.95 -8.73 -9.53
C VAL A 18 2.14 -7.81 -10.44
N ARG A 19 2.46 -7.72 -11.74
CA ARG A 19 1.76 -6.80 -12.66
C ARG A 19 0.30 -7.23 -12.90
N MET A 20 0.09 -8.53 -13.11
CA MET A 20 -1.26 -9.07 -13.29
C MET A 20 -2.07 -8.98 -12.00
N ALA A 21 -1.46 -9.23 -10.84
CA ALA A 21 -2.12 -9.12 -9.55
C ALA A 21 -2.57 -7.67 -9.26
N HIS A 22 -1.71 -6.66 -9.48
CA HIS A 22 -2.12 -5.26 -9.30
C HIS A 22 -3.29 -4.89 -10.22
N LEU A 23 -3.28 -5.32 -11.48
CA LEU A 23 -4.37 -5.04 -12.42
C LEU A 23 -5.66 -5.79 -12.05
N LEU A 24 -5.56 -7.08 -11.77
CA LEU A 24 -6.72 -7.92 -11.44
C LEU A 24 -7.35 -7.52 -10.12
N ILE A 25 -6.55 -7.34 -9.05
CA ILE A 25 -7.07 -6.92 -7.74
C ILE A 25 -7.78 -5.58 -7.87
N SER A 26 -7.21 -4.63 -8.62
CA SER A 26 -7.79 -3.29 -8.79
C SER A 26 -9.09 -3.28 -9.59
N ILE A 27 -9.31 -4.25 -10.48
CA ILE A 27 -10.54 -4.34 -11.28
C ILE A 27 -11.58 -5.23 -10.58
N VAL A 28 -11.16 -6.38 -10.06
CA VAL A 28 -12.07 -7.37 -9.46
C VAL A 28 -12.65 -6.86 -8.14
N THR A 29 -11.84 -6.21 -7.30
CA THR A 29 -12.30 -5.70 -5.99
C THR A 29 -13.50 -4.76 -6.12
N PRO A 30 -13.45 -3.65 -6.88
CA PRO A 30 -14.61 -2.79 -7.05
C PRO A 30 -15.81 -3.50 -7.70
N LEU A 31 -15.60 -4.43 -8.64
CA LEU A 31 -16.71 -5.18 -9.24
C LEU A 31 -17.45 -6.06 -8.22
N ILE A 32 -16.71 -6.74 -7.33
CA ILE A 32 -17.30 -7.56 -6.27
C ILE A 32 -18.11 -6.67 -5.31
N PHE A 33 -17.55 -5.52 -4.91
CA PHE A 33 -18.24 -4.59 -4.01
C PHE A 33 -19.50 -4.00 -4.64
N ILE A 34 -19.45 -3.59 -5.91
CA ILE A 34 -20.64 -3.12 -6.63
C ILE A 34 -21.72 -4.20 -6.70
N ALA A 35 -21.33 -5.45 -6.99
CA ALA A 35 -22.28 -6.56 -6.99
C ALA A 35 -22.90 -6.78 -5.59
N TYR A 36 -22.09 -6.73 -4.53
CA TYR A 36 -22.56 -6.84 -3.15
C TYR A 36 -23.50 -5.68 -2.75
N ASP A 37 -23.11 -4.45 -3.05
CA ASP A 37 -23.81 -3.21 -2.72
C ASP A 37 -25.19 -3.08 -3.39
N SER A 38 -25.40 -3.82 -4.49
CA SER A 38 -26.68 -3.89 -5.19
C SER A 38 -27.77 -4.64 -4.41
N TYR A 39 -27.38 -5.50 -3.47
CA TYR A 39 -28.29 -6.27 -2.62
C TYR A 39 -28.24 -5.85 -1.15
N ALA A 40 -27.14 -5.22 -0.71
CA ALA A 40 -26.95 -4.85 0.68
C ALA A 40 -27.92 -3.72 1.11
N PRO A 41 -28.68 -3.89 2.21
CA PRO A 41 -29.66 -2.92 2.69
C PRO A 41 -29.03 -1.77 3.50
N TRP A 42 -27.72 -1.57 3.36
CA TRP A 42 -26.97 -0.57 4.13
C TRP A 42 -27.06 0.81 3.48
N ASP A 43 -26.83 1.84 4.28
CA ASP A 43 -26.71 3.21 3.79
C ASP A 43 -25.50 3.33 2.85
N ASP A 44 -25.65 4.16 1.81
CA ASP A 44 -24.60 4.37 0.80
C ASP A 44 -23.30 4.92 1.41
N TYR A 45 -23.38 5.75 2.46
CA TYR A 45 -22.20 6.22 3.18
C TYR A 45 -21.43 5.05 3.80
N VAL A 46 -22.13 4.09 4.40
CA VAL A 46 -21.53 2.90 5.03
C VAL A 46 -20.90 1.99 3.96
N LYS A 47 -21.55 1.84 2.79
CA LYS A 47 -21.01 1.06 1.67
C LYS A 47 -19.68 1.62 1.17
N ILE A 48 -19.61 2.94 0.97
CA ILE A 48 -18.38 3.63 0.53
C ILE A 48 -17.28 3.49 1.58
N ASP A 49 -17.59 3.73 2.86
CA ASP A 49 -16.61 3.60 3.94
C ASP A 49 -16.06 2.17 4.04
N LEU A 50 -16.95 1.17 4.02
CA LEU A 50 -16.57 -0.24 4.08
C LEU A 50 -15.65 -0.63 2.92
N TYR A 51 -15.93 -0.19 1.69
CA TYR A 51 -15.11 -0.48 0.52
C TYR A 51 -13.64 -0.06 0.74
N TYR A 52 -13.42 1.17 1.19
CA TYR A 52 -12.07 1.68 1.44
C TYR A 52 -11.41 1.06 2.66
N GLN A 53 -12.18 0.78 3.72
CA GLN A 53 -11.68 0.07 4.90
C GLN A 53 -11.16 -1.32 4.55
N VAL A 54 -11.89 -2.08 3.72
CA VAL A 54 -11.50 -3.44 3.30
C VAL A 54 -10.23 -3.42 2.45
N ILE A 55 -10.09 -2.45 1.53
CA ILE A 55 -8.83 -2.29 0.79
C ILE A 55 -7.70 -1.91 1.76
N GLY A 56 -7.95 -0.98 2.68
CA GLY A 56 -6.98 -0.51 3.66
C GLY A 56 -6.45 -1.62 4.56
N MET A 57 -7.31 -2.52 5.03
CA MET A 57 -6.88 -3.69 5.83
C MET A 57 -6.16 -4.74 5.00
N ALA A 58 -6.42 -4.86 3.70
CA ALA A 58 -5.74 -5.81 2.82
C ALA A 58 -4.35 -5.33 2.36
N LEU A 59 -4.10 -4.02 2.37
CA LEU A 59 -2.85 -3.43 1.88
C LEU A 59 -1.58 -3.95 2.59
N PRO A 60 -1.50 -4.04 3.94
CA PRO A 60 -0.29 -4.56 4.60
C PRO A 60 0.12 -5.95 4.08
N PHE A 61 -0.82 -6.88 3.99
CA PHE A 61 -0.59 -8.20 3.40
C PHE A 61 -0.11 -8.12 1.95
N LEU A 62 -0.81 -7.36 1.09
CA LEU A 62 -0.45 -7.26 -0.34
C LEU A 62 0.94 -6.63 -0.53
N ILE A 63 1.27 -5.60 0.25
CA ILE A 63 2.58 -4.95 0.25
C ILE A 63 3.66 -5.94 0.64
N GLY A 64 3.47 -6.67 1.74
CA GLY A 64 4.41 -7.71 2.18
C GLY A 64 4.63 -8.80 1.14
N LEU A 65 3.55 -9.27 0.51
CA LEU A 65 3.58 -10.27 -0.55
C LEU A 65 4.35 -9.77 -1.79
N PHE A 66 4.06 -8.57 -2.29
CA PHE A 66 4.72 -8.05 -3.48
C PHE A 66 6.20 -7.72 -3.24
N CYS A 67 6.56 -7.24 -2.05
CA CYS A 67 7.95 -7.04 -1.67
C CYS A 67 8.71 -8.37 -1.63
N ALA A 68 8.09 -9.41 -1.06
CA ALA A 68 8.66 -10.75 -0.98
C ALA A 68 8.90 -11.36 -2.37
N ILE A 69 7.92 -11.27 -3.27
CA ILE A 69 8.04 -11.74 -4.65
C ILE A 69 9.18 -11.02 -5.39
N LEU A 70 9.33 -9.71 -5.18
CA LEU A 70 10.37 -8.92 -5.85
C LEU A 70 11.78 -9.25 -5.35
N SER A 71 11.93 -9.52 -4.04
CA SER A 71 13.19 -10.02 -3.47
C SER A 71 13.52 -11.42 -3.98
N GLU A 72 12.55 -12.33 -3.96
CA GLU A 72 12.70 -13.71 -4.47
C GLU A 72 13.13 -13.73 -5.95
N GLN A 73 12.61 -12.79 -6.76
CA GLN A 73 13.02 -12.66 -8.15
C GLN A 73 14.49 -12.25 -8.31
N GLU A 74 15.06 -11.45 -7.43
CA GLU A 74 16.49 -11.13 -7.46
C GLU A 74 17.35 -12.25 -6.85
N GLN A 75 16.85 -12.94 -5.83
CA GLN A 75 17.51 -14.11 -5.28
C GLN A 75 17.62 -15.23 -6.31
N SER A 76 16.54 -15.48 -7.06
CA SER A 76 16.49 -16.50 -8.11
C SER A 76 17.29 -16.11 -9.36
N ALA A 77 17.52 -14.81 -9.58
CA ALA A 77 18.30 -14.28 -10.71
C ALA A 77 19.81 -14.19 -10.40
N GLY A 78 20.36 -15.24 -9.77
CA GLY A 78 21.79 -15.33 -9.44
C GLY A 78 22.15 -14.75 -8.08
N CYS A 79 21.36 -15.05 -7.03
CA CYS A 79 21.65 -14.70 -5.63
C CYS A 79 22.00 -13.22 -5.44
N PHE A 80 21.20 -12.32 -6.02
CA PHE A 80 21.38 -10.87 -5.94
C PHE A 80 22.69 -10.33 -6.56
N GLN A 81 23.40 -11.10 -7.38
CA GLN A 81 24.68 -10.71 -7.98
C GLN A 81 24.60 -9.35 -8.70
N MET A 82 23.53 -9.08 -9.44
CA MET A 82 23.34 -7.80 -10.13
C MET A 82 23.21 -6.59 -9.19
N MET A 83 22.69 -6.80 -7.98
CA MET A 83 22.58 -5.74 -6.97
C MET A 83 23.91 -5.52 -6.25
N LEU A 84 24.62 -6.61 -5.92
CA LEU A 84 25.93 -6.57 -5.25
C LEU A 84 27.02 -5.94 -6.12
N MET A 85 26.99 -6.21 -7.43
CA MET A 85 27.93 -5.66 -8.41
C MET A 85 27.59 -4.23 -8.86
N SER A 86 26.48 -3.65 -8.37
CA SER A 86 26.10 -2.29 -8.74
C SER A 86 27.08 -1.28 -8.10
N PRO A 87 27.61 -0.29 -8.86
CA PRO A 87 28.55 0.68 -8.33
C PRO A 87 27.95 1.59 -7.25
N LYS A 88 26.61 1.73 -7.22
CA LYS A 88 25.88 2.43 -6.17
C LYS A 88 24.77 1.53 -5.65
N LYS A 89 25.03 0.85 -4.53
CA LYS A 89 24.11 -0.13 -3.92
C LYS A 89 22.70 0.41 -3.67
N VAL A 90 22.56 1.70 -3.35
CA VAL A 90 21.26 2.36 -3.13
C VAL A 90 20.36 2.37 -4.36
N VAL A 91 20.92 2.46 -5.56
CA VAL A 91 20.15 2.71 -6.79
C VAL A 91 19.19 1.55 -7.12
N PRO A 92 19.61 0.27 -7.09
CA PRO A 92 18.70 -0.86 -7.23
C PRO A 92 17.55 -0.87 -6.20
N PHE A 93 17.83 -0.60 -4.93
CA PHE A 93 16.80 -0.59 -3.87
C PHE A 93 15.79 0.53 -4.04
N LEU A 94 16.25 1.73 -4.41
CA LEU A 94 15.38 2.86 -4.68
C LEU A 94 14.53 2.64 -5.93
N SER A 95 15.08 2.01 -6.96
CA SER A 95 14.38 1.65 -8.20
C SER A 95 13.20 0.71 -7.91
N LYS A 96 13.41 -0.31 -7.07
CA LYS A 96 12.37 -1.26 -6.66
C LYS A 96 11.29 -0.63 -5.78
N LEU A 97 11.69 0.21 -4.83
CA LEU A 97 10.75 0.99 -4.02
C LEU A 97 9.85 1.84 -4.92
N LEU A 98 10.44 2.60 -5.85
CA LEU A 98 9.67 3.46 -6.75
C LEU A 98 8.75 2.64 -7.68
N LEU A 99 9.22 1.49 -8.18
CA LEU A 99 8.42 0.60 -9.01
C LEU A 99 7.16 0.11 -8.28
N LEU A 100 7.33 -0.38 -7.04
CA LEU A 100 6.19 -0.85 -6.24
C LEU A 100 5.24 0.29 -5.87
N LEU A 101 5.76 1.48 -5.55
CA LEU A 101 4.94 2.67 -5.29
C LEU A 101 4.14 3.09 -6.53
N MET A 102 4.73 3.06 -7.72
CA MET A 102 4.00 3.35 -8.97
C MET A 102 2.88 2.35 -9.24
N PHE A 103 3.13 1.05 -9.00
CA PHE A 103 2.09 0.03 -9.12
C PHE A 103 0.99 0.20 -8.09
N CYS A 104 1.33 0.53 -6.84
CA CYS A 104 0.36 0.82 -5.79
C CYS A 104 -0.52 2.02 -6.15
N ALA A 105 0.09 3.15 -6.53
CA ALA A 105 -0.62 4.36 -6.91
C ALA A 105 -1.57 4.11 -8.10
N GLY A 106 -1.09 3.42 -9.14
CA GLY A 106 -1.91 3.05 -10.29
C GLY A 106 -3.06 2.13 -9.91
N ALA A 107 -2.79 1.11 -9.09
CA ALA A 107 -3.79 0.16 -8.61
C ALA A 107 -4.90 0.84 -7.80
N LEU A 108 -4.52 1.66 -6.80
CA LEU A 108 -5.48 2.38 -5.95
C LEU A 108 -6.30 3.40 -6.74
N LEU A 109 -5.68 4.12 -7.69
CA LEU A 109 -6.41 5.05 -8.56
C LEU A 109 -7.41 4.31 -9.44
N VAL A 110 -7.01 3.23 -10.11
CA VAL A 110 -7.91 2.44 -10.94
C VAL A 110 -9.05 1.85 -10.11
N ALA A 111 -8.76 1.24 -8.97
CA ALA A 111 -9.76 0.65 -8.09
C ALA A 111 -10.78 1.69 -7.62
N SER A 112 -10.29 2.81 -7.10
CA SER A 112 -11.11 3.89 -6.56
C SER A 112 -11.97 4.57 -7.63
N LEU A 113 -11.41 4.85 -8.81
CA LEU A 113 -12.16 5.46 -9.90
C LEU A 113 -13.18 4.49 -10.49
N LEU A 114 -12.84 3.22 -10.66
CA LEU A 114 -13.77 2.22 -11.17
C LEU A 114 -14.94 2.03 -10.21
N PHE A 115 -14.66 1.93 -8.90
CA PHE A 115 -15.69 1.93 -7.87
C PHE A 115 -16.56 3.18 -7.95
N GLY A 116 -15.98 4.37 -7.96
CA GLY A 116 -16.74 5.61 -7.95
C GLY A 116 -17.61 5.85 -9.18
N VAL A 117 -17.12 5.50 -10.37
CA VAL A 117 -17.90 5.54 -11.61
C VAL A 117 -19.03 4.52 -11.55
N ALA A 118 -18.74 3.26 -11.17
CA ALA A 118 -19.75 2.21 -11.10
C ALA A 118 -20.81 2.49 -10.03
N PHE A 119 -20.42 2.99 -8.86
CA PHE A 119 -21.33 3.29 -7.75
C PHE A 119 -22.27 4.45 -8.11
N ARG A 120 -21.73 5.51 -8.73
CA ARG A 120 -22.48 6.71 -9.11
C ARG A 120 -23.47 6.46 -10.25
N PHE A 121 -23.03 5.77 -11.31
CA PHE A 121 -23.86 5.56 -12.51
C PHE A 121 -24.69 4.28 -12.45
N GLY A 122 -24.26 3.29 -11.67
CA GLY A 122 -24.86 1.95 -11.68
C GLY A 122 -25.93 1.70 -10.61
N LEU A 123 -25.87 2.35 -9.44
CA LEU A 123 -26.69 1.94 -8.29
C LEU A 123 -27.41 3.09 -7.57
N HIS A 124 -26.67 4.04 -6.98
CA HIS A 124 -27.23 4.91 -5.93
C HIS A 124 -27.13 6.42 -6.22
N GLY A 125 -26.65 6.81 -7.40
CA GLY A 125 -26.60 8.22 -7.80
C GLY A 125 -25.47 9.01 -7.12
N LYS A 126 -25.65 10.32 -6.94
CA LYS A 126 -24.59 11.24 -6.47
C LYS A 126 -24.62 11.37 -4.94
N VAL A 127 -23.97 10.44 -4.24
CA VAL A 127 -23.76 10.49 -2.77
C VAL A 127 -22.57 11.38 -2.42
N VAL A 128 -21.42 11.12 -3.06
CA VAL A 128 -20.16 11.86 -2.87
C VAL A 128 -19.69 12.43 -4.21
N ASP A 129 -18.96 13.55 -4.19
CA ASP A 129 -18.44 14.16 -5.41
C ASP A 129 -17.36 13.31 -6.09
N LEU A 130 -17.21 13.42 -7.41
CA LEU A 130 -16.24 12.62 -8.17
C LEU A 130 -14.79 12.91 -7.74
N ALA A 131 -14.52 14.10 -7.21
CA ALA A 131 -13.21 14.49 -6.70
C ALA A 131 -12.78 13.68 -5.46
N PHE A 132 -13.72 13.09 -4.72
CA PHE A 132 -13.41 12.29 -3.52
C PHE A 132 -12.61 11.03 -3.86
N TYR A 133 -13.01 10.28 -4.89
CA TYR A 133 -12.37 9.01 -5.27
C TYR A 133 -10.86 9.11 -5.52
N PRO A 134 -10.35 10.04 -6.36
CA PRO A 134 -8.90 10.19 -6.51
C PRO A 134 -8.21 10.71 -5.24
N MET A 135 -8.88 11.51 -4.40
CA MET A 135 -8.32 11.96 -3.12
C MET A 135 -8.21 10.81 -2.11
N ALA A 136 -9.23 9.95 -2.00
CA ALA A 136 -9.21 8.77 -1.15
C ALA A 136 -8.06 7.83 -1.56
N ALA A 137 -7.88 7.60 -2.87
CA ALA A 137 -6.76 6.83 -3.40
C ALA A 137 -5.40 7.45 -3.02
N LEU A 138 -5.28 8.78 -3.09
CA LEU A 138 -4.06 9.49 -2.68
C LEU A 138 -3.77 9.32 -1.18
N VAL A 139 -4.79 9.44 -0.32
CA VAL A 139 -4.65 9.25 1.13
C VAL A 139 -4.17 7.84 1.45
N MET A 140 -4.77 6.82 0.82
CA MET A 140 -4.35 5.42 0.98
C MET A 140 -2.92 5.19 0.46
N PHE A 141 -2.57 5.80 -0.66
CA PHE A 141 -1.24 5.68 -1.24
C PHE A 141 -0.17 6.25 -0.29
N VAL A 142 -0.35 7.49 0.18
CA VAL A 142 0.62 8.16 1.06
C VAL A 142 0.76 7.42 2.40
N SER A 143 -0.34 6.97 2.98
CA SER A 143 -0.34 6.21 4.23
C SER A 143 0.31 4.83 4.10
N SER A 144 0.43 4.28 2.89
CA SER A 144 1.07 2.98 2.62
C SER A 144 2.59 3.05 2.44
N ILE A 145 3.18 4.25 2.28
CA ILE A 145 4.63 4.41 2.03
C ILE A 145 5.49 3.79 3.15
N PRO A 146 5.20 3.99 4.46
CA PRO A 146 5.98 3.35 5.53
C PRO A 146 6.01 1.82 5.46
N LEU A 147 4.90 1.21 5.05
CA LEU A 147 4.80 -0.24 4.90
C LEU A 147 5.72 -0.75 3.78
N TYR A 148 5.80 -0.04 2.65
CA TYR A 148 6.74 -0.41 1.59
C TYR A 148 8.20 -0.34 2.03
N LEU A 149 8.57 0.67 2.83
CA LEU A 149 9.93 0.79 3.37
C LEU A 149 10.25 -0.39 4.29
N LEU A 150 9.34 -0.74 5.20
CA LEU A 150 9.49 -1.85 6.13
C LEU A 150 9.54 -3.21 5.41
N HIS A 151 8.58 -3.49 4.54
CA HIS A 151 8.48 -4.78 3.87
C HIS A 151 9.59 -5.01 2.85
N LEU A 152 10.08 -3.97 2.16
CA LEU A 152 11.26 -4.13 1.30
C LEU A 152 12.50 -4.41 2.14
N TYR A 153 12.70 -3.69 3.24
CA TYR A 153 13.80 -3.98 4.17
C TYR A 153 13.75 -5.45 4.63
N LEU A 154 12.60 -5.90 5.16
CA LEU A 154 12.44 -7.28 5.63
C LEU A 154 12.61 -8.31 4.51
N SER A 155 12.10 -8.04 3.31
CA SER A 155 12.16 -9.00 2.20
C SER A 155 13.58 -9.23 1.67
N PHE A 156 14.46 -8.23 1.78
CA PHE A 156 15.85 -8.32 1.31
C PHE A 156 16.87 -8.62 2.41
N ASP A 157 16.54 -8.31 3.67
CA ASP A 157 17.37 -8.63 4.83
C ASP A 157 17.10 -10.04 5.36
N SER A 158 15.82 -10.42 5.41
CA SER A 158 15.32 -11.69 5.95
C SER A 158 14.75 -12.61 4.86
N ASN A 159 14.24 -13.78 5.28
CA ASN A 159 13.53 -14.70 4.39
C ASN A 159 12.19 -14.09 3.93
N LYS A 160 11.77 -14.38 2.70
CA LYS A 160 10.49 -13.96 2.10
C LYS A 160 9.27 -14.22 3.00
N GLY A 161 9.31 -15.32 3.76
CA GLY A 161 8.24 -15.70 4.68
C GLY A 161 8.01 -14.69 5.81
N VAL A 162 9.04 -13.97 6.26
CA VAL A 162 8.93 -12.99 7.35
C VAL A 162 8.06 -11.80 6.93
N SER A 163 8.32 -11.27 5.73
CA SER A 163 7.54 -10.13 5.19
C SER A 163 6.07 -10.51 4.98
N ILE A 164 5.81 -11.72 4.45
CA ILE A 164 4.44 -12.20 4.23
C ILE A 164 3.72 -12.44 5.56
N ALA A 165 4.37 -13.13 6.50
CA ALA A 165 3.77 -13.42 7.81
C ALA A 165 3.46 -12.14 8.59
N LEU A 166 4.40 -11.17 8.59
CA LEU A 166 4.16 -9.87 9.20
C LEU A 166 2.99 -9.15 8.53
N GLY A 167 2.93 -9.14 7.20
CA GLY A 167 1.83 -8.51 6.46
C GLY A 167 0.45 -9.10 6.82
N ILE A 168 0.36 -10.42 7.05
CA ILE A 168 -0.87 -11.06 7.54
C ILE A 168 -1.23 -10.55 8.94
N VAL A 169 -0.27 -10.52 9.86
CA VAL A 169 -0.48 -10.02 11.23
C VAL A 169 -0.91 -8.55 11.22
N GLU A 170 -0.27 -7.72 10.39
CA GLU A 170 -0.60 -6.31 10.23
C GLU A 170 -1.99 -6.09 9.65
N SER A 171 -2.40 -6.90 8.67
CA SER A 171 -3.76 -6.86 8.13
C SER A 171 -4.81 -7.21 9.19
N VAL A 172 -4.55 -8.20 10.05
CA VAL A 172 -5.44 -8.55 11.17
C VAL A 172 -5.48 -7.42 12.21
N LEU A 173 -4.33 -6.84 12.56
CA LEU A 173 -4.27 -5.67 13.46
C LEU A 173 -5.02 -4.46 12.88
N SER A 174 -4.88 -4.21 11.58
CA SER A 174 -5.57 -3.13 10.87
C SER A 174 -7.09 -3.30 10.95
N ALA A 175 -7.59 -4.51 10.72
CA ALA A 175 -9.01 -4.83 10.91
C ALA A 175 -9.46 -4.64 12.37
N LEU A 176 -8.64 -5.06 13.34
CA LEU A 176 -8.96 -4.89 14.76
C LEU A 176 -9.07 -3.41 15.15
N PHE A 177 -8.22 -2.55 14.60
CA PHE A 177 -8.25 -1.11 14.85
C PHE A 177 -9.45 -0.39 14.25
N LEU A 178 -10.13 -0.99 13.26
CA LEU A 178 -11.40 -0.48 12.74
C LEU A 178 -12.57 -0.76 13.68
N THR A 179 -12.46 -1.73 14.61
CA THR A 179 -13.54 -2.08 15.55
C THR A 179 -13.69 -1.10 16.73
N GLY A 180 -12.84 -0.06 16.78
CA GLY A 180 -12.72 0.87 17.92
C GLY A 180 -11.57 0.51 18.88
N LEU A 181 -10.97 -0.68 18.75
CA LEU A 181 -9.80 -1.05 19.53
C LEU A 181 -8.55 -0.28 19.04
N GLY A 182 -8.16 0.77 19.75
CA GLY A 182 -6.99 1.58 19.39
C GLY A 182 -7.32 2.96 18.83
N GLU A 183 -8.55 3.44 19.02
CA GLU A 183 -9.02 4.82 18.73
C GLU A 183 -8.02 5.91 19.18
N SER A 184 -7.37 5.72 20.33
CA SER A 184 -6.42 6.69 20.89
C SER A 184 -4.99 6.56 20.35
N VAL A 185 -4.62 5.41 19.78
CA VAL A 185 -3.21 5.07 19.48
C VAL A 185 -2.94 4.90 17.99
N TRP A 186 -3.96 4.68 17.16
CA TRP A 186 -3.81 4.38 15.73
C TRP A 186 -2.92 5.39 14.97
N LYS A 187 -2.91 6.65 15.40
CA LYS A 187 -2.11 7.74 14.83
C LYS A 187 -0.60 7.50 14.86
N TYR A 188 -0.13 6.67 15.79
CA TYR A 188 1.28 6.35 16.00
C TYR A 188 1.68 4.98 15.43
N VAL A 189 0.76 4.29 14.77
CA VAL A 189 0.92 2.89 14.35
C VAL A 189 0.82 2.81 12.83
N PRO A 190 1.94 2.91 12.08
CA PRO A 190 1.93 3.02 10.62
C PRO A 190 1.23 1.88 9.89
N LEU A 191 1.21 0.68 10.49
CA LEU A 191 0.60 -0.50 9.89
C LEU A 191 -0.93 -0.40 9.71
N VAL A 192 -1.62 0.42 10.52
CA VAL A 192 -3.07 0.61 10.42
C VAL A 192 -3.47 1.84 9.62
N TRP A 193 -2.50 2.68 9.24
CA TRP A 193 -2.78 3.95 8.56
C TRP A 193 -3.56 3.79 7.25
N PRO A 194 -3.31 2.81 6.36
CA PRO A 194 -4.06 2.73 5.11
C PRO A 194 -5.58 2.60 5.29
N ALA A 195 -6.03 1.86 6.33
CA ALA A 195 -7.44 1.70 6.64
C ALA A 195 -8.01 2.88 7.45
N ARG A 196 -7.30 3.30 8.50
CA ARG A 196 -7.80 4.37 9.40
C ARG A 196 -7.70 5.76 8.77
N ALA A 197 -6.67 6.05 7.98
CA ALA A 197 -6.51 7.35 7.34
C ALA A 197 -7.60 7.62 6.29
N VAL A 198 -8.01 6.60 5.52
CA VAL A 198 -9.09 6.77 4.54
C VAL A 198 -10.47 6.88 5.20
N ALA A 199 -10.73 6.10 6.26
CA ALA A 199 -11.96 6.22 7.04
C ALA A 199 -12.07 7.60 7.71
N THR A 200 -10.99 8.09 8.34
CA THR A 200 -10.96 9.43 8.92
C THR A 200 -11.03 10.52 7.85
N PHE A 201 -10.41 10.33 6.68
CA PHE A 201 -10.58 11.23 5.53
C PHE A 201 -12.03 11.31 5.08
N PHE A 202 -12.74 10.19 5.01
CA PHE A 202 -14.15 10.18 4.65
C PHE A 202 -15.01 10.91 5.68
N ALA A 203 -14.79 10.67 6.97
CA ALA A 203 -15.47 11.41 8.05
C ALA A 203 -15.21 12.92 7.98
N ALA A 204 -13.95 13.33 7.76
CA ALA A 204 -13.58 14.73 7.58
C ALA A 204 -14.22 15.35 6.33
N TYR A 205 -14.30 14.60 5.23
CA TYR A 205 -14.95 15.04 3.99
C TYR A 205 -16.45 15.31 4.20
N ASN A 206 -17.10 14.55 5.08
CA ASN A 206 -18.50 14.72 5.46
C ASN A 206 -18.72 15.80 6.55
N GLY A 207 -17.68 16.56 6.92
CA GLY A 207 -17.78 17.73 7.79
C GLY A 207 -17.39 17.49 9.24
N GLU A 208 -16.84 16.32 9.59
CA GLU A 208 -16.43 16.05 10.96
C GLU A 208 -15.12 16.79 11.34
N MET A 209 -15.24 17.77 12.24
CA MET A 209 -14.13 18.65 12.62
C MET A 209 -13.02 17.92 13.40
N THR A 210 -13.39 16.94 14.23
CA THR A 210 -12.44 16.07 14.96
C THR A 210 -11.57 15.31 13.98
N ALA A 211 -12.16 14.65 12.98
CA ALA A 211 -11.46 13.90 11.94
C ALA A 211 -10.49 14.78 11.14
N CYS A 212 -10.87 16.03 10.83
CA CYS A 212 -9.97 17.01 10.21
C CYS A 212 -8.69 17.26 11.03
N VAL A 213 -8.82 17.35 12.35
CA VAL A 213 -7.67 17.55 13.25
C VAL A 213 -6.83 16.28 13.31
N GLU A 214 -7.45 15.10 13.39
CA GLU A 214 -6.74 13.82 13.43
C GLU A 214 -5.93 13.58 12.15
N LEU A 215 -6.50 13.85 10.98
CA LEU A 215 -5.79 13.75 9.70
C LEU A 215 -4.57 14.65 9.63
N LYS A 216 -4.68 15.89 10.12
CA LYS A 216 -3.55 16.82 10.17
C LYS A 216 -2.45 16.28 11.08
N GLN A 217 -2.81 15.75 12.25
CA GLN A 217 -1.85 15.13 13.17
C GLN A 217 -1.14 13.94 12.53
N VAL A 218 -1.89 13.03 11.90
CA VAL A 218 -1.34 11.84 11.25
C VAL A 218 -0.52 12.21 10.02
N ALA A 219 -0.89 13.24 9.26
CA ALA A 219 -0.09 13.74 8.15
C ALA A 219 1.26 14.30 8.63
N CYS A 220 1.27 15.06 9.74
CA CYS A 220 2.51 15.55 10.34
C CYS A 220 3.39 14.40 10.84
N ILE A 221 2.84 13.47 11.62
CA ILE A 221 3.57 12.29 12.12
C ILE A 221 4.07 11.44 10.95
N GLY A 222 3.21 11.21 9.95
CA GLY A 222 3.50 10.46 8.74
C GLY A 222 4.66 11.04 7.95
N PHE A 223 4.73 12.37 7.83
CA PHE A 223 5.88 13.02 7.19
C PHE A 223 7.20 12.70 7.90
N PHE A 224 7.24 12.76 9.24
CA PHE A 224 8.44 12.39 10.00
C PHE A 224 8.77 10.89 9.88
N VAL A 225 7.76 10.02 9.97
CA VAL A 225 7.97 8.57 9.82
C VAL A 225 8.48 8.20 8.43
N ILE A 226 7.92 8.77 7.37
CA ILE A 226 8.37 8.51 5.99
C ILE A 226 9.78 9.05 5.77
N THR A 227 10.09 10.26 6.24
CA THR A 227 11.42 10.86 6.05
C THR A 227 12.49 10.09 6.82
N ILE A 228 12.28 9.81 8.10
CA ILE A 228 13.20 9.01 8.93
C ILE A 228 13.31 7.59 8.39
N GLY A 229 12.19 6.94 8.06
CA GLY A 229 12.16 5.60 7.49
C GLY A 229 12.92 5.51 6.17
N THR A 230 12.80 6.52 5.31
CA THR A 230 13.55 6.60 4.05
C THR A 230 15.05 6.73 4.32
N ILE A 231 15.46 7.58 5.27
CA ILE A 231 16.88 7.73 5.64
C ILE A 231 17.45 6.40 6.15
N ILE A 232 16.73 5.72 7.05
CA ILE A 232 17.13 4.41 7.60
C ILE A 232 17.22 3.37 6.48
N TYR A 233 16.21 3.30 5.60
CA TYR A 233 16.18 2.37 4.47
C TYR A 233 17.36 2.59 3.52
N LEU A 234 17.66 3.85 3.14
CA LEU A 234 18.78 4.17 2.26
C LEU A 234 20.13 3.91 2.93
N PHE A 235 20.25 4.19 4.22
CA PHE A 235 21.46 3.90 4.99
C PHE A 235 21.74 2.40 5.08
N TRP A 236 20.72 1.59 5.34
CA TRP A 236 20.82 0.13 5.27
C TRP A 236 21.18 -0.34 3.86
N ALA A 237 20.54 0.21 2.82
CA ALA A 237 20.81 -0.14 1.42
C ALA A 237 22.27 0.15 1.00
N CYS A 238 22.91 1.20 1.55
CA CYS A 238 24.33 1.46 1.36
C CYS A 238 25.23 0.35 1.92
N ARG A 239 24.83 -0.27 3.03
CA ARG A 239 25.61 -1.26 3.79
C ARG A 239 25.20 -2.69 3.52
N TRP A 240 24.24 -2.92 2.65
CA TRP A 240 23.72 -4.25 2.38
C TRP A 240 24.74 -5.10 1.61
N GLU A 241 24.96 -6.34 2.06
CA GLU A 241 25.98 -7.27 1.55
C GLU A 241 25.39 -8.60 1.07
N GLY A 242 24.06 -8.70 0.97
CA GLY A 242 23.33 -9.93 0.68
C GLY A 242 22.51 -10.37 1.89
N SER A 243 21.53 -11.25 1.67
CA SER A 243 20.81 -11.86 2.80
C SER A 243 21.73 -12.88 3.47
N ARG A 244 21.69 -12.97 4.80
CA ARG A 244 22.51 -13.93 5.58
C ARG A 244 21.99 -15.37 5.52
N ILE A 245 21.25 -15.72 4.46
CA ILE A 245 20.69 -17.05 4.29
C ILE A 245 21.46 -17.69 3.15
N ALA A 246 22.70 -18.05 3.47
CA ALA A 246 23.41 -19.14 2.84
C ALA A 246 23.32 -20.32 3.82
N ASP A 247 22.80 -21.43 3.30
CA ASP A 247 22.62 -22.77 3.88
C ASP A 247 21.29 -23.04 4.61
#